data_AF-A0A973NXZ7-F1
#
_entry.id   AF-A0A973NXZ7-F1
#
_cell.length_a   1.000
_cell.length_b   1.000
_cell.length_c   1.000
_cell.angle_alpha   90.00
_cell.angle_beta   90.00
_cell.angle_gamma   90.00
#
_symmetry.space_group_name_H-M   'P 1'
#
loop_
_entity.id
_entity.type
_entity.pdbx_description
1 polymer ?
#
loop_
_entity_poly.entity_id
_entity_poly.type
_entity_poly.pdbx_seq_one_letter_code
_entity_poly.pdbx_strand_id
1 'polypeptide(L)' 'MLTTELRGILGTTVLAHLATVLPDGSPHSIPVWIDTHDGRIAIITGR' A
#
# COMPACT_ATOMS: atom_id res chain seq x y z
N MET A 1 -13.80 8.49 3.03
CA MET A 1 -14.03 7.54 1.91
C MET A 1 -13.12 7.94 0.76
N LEU A 2 -12.41 6.99 0.12
CA LEU A 2 -11.64 7.29 -1.09
C LEU A 2 -12.58 7.79 -2.20
N THR A 3 -12.15 8.81 -2.96
CA THR A 3 -12.88 9.28 -4.14
C THR A 3 -12.73 8.27 -5.28
N THR A 4 -13.63 8.34 -6.28
CA THR A 4 -13.52 7.51 -7.49
C THR A 4 -12.19 7.72 -8.21
N GLU A 5 -11.72 8.96 -8.26
CA GLU A 5 -10.42 9.32 -8.83
C GLU A 5 -9.26 8.64 -8.10
N LEU A 6 -9.23 8.70 -6.76
CA LEU A 6 -8.18 8.06 -5.97
C LEU A 6 -8.22 6.54 -6.09
N ARG A 7 -9.40 5.92 -6.20
CA ARG A 7 -9.51 4.48 -6.51
C ARG A 7 -8.94 4.15 -7.89
N GLY A 8 -9.15 5.02 -8.87
CA GLY A 8 -8.56 4.88 -10.20
C GLY A 8 -7.03 4.88 -10.16
N ILE A 9 -6.43 5.78 -9.36
CA ILE A 9 -4.97 5.85 -9.19
C ILE A 9 -4.42 4.56 -8.56
N LEU A 10 -5.11 4.01 -7.54
CA LEU A 10 -4.68 2.77 -6.87
C LEU A 10 -4.72 1.54 -7.78
N GLY A 11 -5.53 1.56 -8.86
CA GLY A 11 -5.57 0.49 -9.87
C GLY A 11 -4.54 0.64 -11.01
N THR A 12 -3.67 1.65 -10.94
CA THR A 12 -2.54 1.81 -11.86
C THR A 12 -1.28 1.13 -11.31
N THR A 13 -0.23 1.06 -12.12
CA THR A 13 1.11 0.68 -11.64
C THR A 13 1.67 1.78 -10.76
N VAL A 14 1.34 1.75 -9.47
CA VAL A 14 1.71 2.76 -8.48
C VAL A 14 2.55 2.16 -7.35
N LEU A 15 3.50 2.96 -6.86
CA LEU A 15 4.23 2.68 -5.61
C LEU A 15 3.51 3.36 -4.45
N ALA A 16 3.24 2.60 -3.39
CA ALA A 16 2.74 3.13 -2.12
C ALA A 16 3.84 3.08 -1.05
N HIS A 17 3.86 4.07 -0.16
CA HIS A 17 4.70 4.02 1.04
C HIS A 17 3.95 3.24 2.13
N LEU A 18 4.42 2.05 2.47
CA LEU A 18 3.88 1.23 3.55
C LEU A 18 4.57 1.61 4.87
N ALA A 19 3.83 2.26 5.76
CA ALA A 19 4.27 2.55 7.11
C ALA A 19 3.83 1.45 8.08
N THR A 20 4.78 0.93 8.85
CA THR A 20 4.61 -0.08 9.90
C THR A 20 5.38 0.34 11.15
N VAL A 21 5.10 -0.33 12.26
CA VAL A 21 5.86 -0.20 13.50
C VAL A 21 6.64 -1.49 13.71
N LEU A 22 7.94 -1.37 13.94
CA LEU A 22 8.81 -2.51 14.24
C LEU A 22 8.52 -3.05 15.66
N PRO A 23 8.93 -4.29 15.99
CA PRO A 23 8.70 -4.85 17.32
C PRO A 23 9.27 -4.02 18.49
N ASP A 24 10.29 -3.20 18.24
CA ASP A 24 10.90 -2.28 19.21
C ASP A 24 10.17 -0.92 19.32
N GLY A 25 9.11 -0.70 18.55
CA GLY A 25 8.36 0.55 18.50
C GLY A 25 8.89 1.58 17.49
N SER A 26 9.99 1.31 16.81
CA SER A 26 10.57 2.21 15.81
C SER A 26 9.69 2.29 14.54
N PRO A 27 9.60 3.45 13.87
CA PRO A 27 8.87 3.57 12.61
C PRO A 27 9.62 2.89 11.46
N HIS A 28 8.88 2.27 10.55
CA HIS A 28 9.43 1.67 9.33
C HIS A 28 8.53 2.02 8.14
N SER A 29 9.08 2.74 7.14
CA SER A 29 8.35 3.20 5.96
C SER A 29 9.14 2.86 4.70
N ILE A 30 8.55 2.05 3.83
CA ILE A 30 9.20 1.57 2.60
C ILE A 30 8.27 1.70 1.38
N PRO A 31 8.80 1.98 0.18
CA PRO A 31 8.02 1.90 -1.04
C PRO A 31 7.77 0.44 -1.40
N VAL A 32 6.51 0.11 -1.72
CA VAL A 32 6.10 -1.23 -2.17
C VAL A 32 5.15 -1.10 -3.36
N TRP A 33 5.15 -2.13 -4.22
CA TRP A 33 4.11 -2.30 -5.22
C TRP A 33 2.80 -2.70 -4.52
N ILE A 34 1.70 -2.12 -4.96
CA ILE A 34 0.36 -2.44 -4.49
C ILE A 34 -0.58 -2.73 -5.65
N ASP A 35 -1.69 -3.40 -5.33
CA ASP A 35 -2.88 -3.49 -6.17
C ASP A 35 -4.14 -3.44 -5.30
N THR A 36 -5.31 -3.27 -5.91
CA THR A 36 -6.61 -3.39 -5.25
C THR A 36 -7.29 -4.72 -5.60
N HIS A 37 -7.70 -5.47 -4.59
CA HIS A 37 -8.40 -6.75 -4.76
C HIS A 37 -9.58 -6.83 -3.80
N ASP A 38 -10.81 -6.98 -4.34
CA ASP A 38 -12.06 -7.08 -3.56
C ASP A 38 -12.22 -6.00 -2.47
N GLY A 39 -11.84 -4.76 -2.78
CA GLY A 39 -11.91 -3.63 -1.85
C GLY A 39 -10.81 -3.60 -0.79
N ARG A 40 -9.77 -4.44 -0.92
CA ARG A 40 -8.57 -4.47 -0.07
C ARG A 40 -7.34 -4.05 -0.87
N ILE A 41 -6.30 -3.61 -0.17
CA ILE A 41 -4.98 -3.38 -0.75
C ILE A 41 -4.17 -4.67 -0.66
N ALA A 42 -3.75 -5.20 -1.81
CA ALA A 42 -2.76 -6.27 -1.88
C ALA A 42 -1.36 -5.63 -1.84
N ILE A 43 -0.50 -6.14 -0.96
CA ILE A 43 0.87 -5.66 -0.79
C ILE A 43 1.79 -6.74 -1.35
N ILE A 44 2.61 -6.36 -2.33
CA ILE A 44 3.53 -7.29 -2.98
C ILE A 44 4.87 -7.24 -2.25
N THR A 45 5.20 -8.33 -1.55
CA THR A 45 6.45 -8.49 -0.80
C THR A 45 7.28 -9.66 -1.33
N GLY A 46 8.57 -9.68 -1.00
CA GLY A 46 9.42 -10.85 -1.21
C GLY A 46 9.02 -12.02 -0.30
N ARG A 47 9.62 -13.20 -0.57
CA ARG A 47 9.53 -14.39 0.28
C ARG A 47 10.77 -14.53 1.15
#